data_AF-A0AAD5UGB4-F1
#
_entry.id   AF-A0AAD5UGB4-F1
#
_cell.length_a   1.000
_cell.length_b   1.000
_cell.length_c   1.000
_cell.angle_alpha   90.00
_cell.angle_beta   90.00
_cell.angle_gamma   90.00
#
_symmetry.space_group_name_H-M   'P 1'
#
loop_
_entity.id
_entity.type
_entity.pdbx_description
1 polymer ?
#
loop_
_entity_poly.entity_id
_entity_poly.type
_entity_poly.pdbx_seq_one_letter_code
_entity_poly.pdbx_strand_id
1 'polypeptide(L)'
;MSQDPDFLFAEAEKKSTQKGWFGGNKLDEAADLYGRAGNAYKLKREFKKSGEAFMKQGATHEKLGERDEASGCYINASKSYKKEFPKEAVEALKLAVMILTEKGRFSSAASNQKQIAEIYEQDIGDYTSAMEAYELAAEWYQGEDSNAQANACLLKVAQFAASAADYEKAVDIFEKVASKSLDNNLTKWSVREYLFKAMICVLCLNALVTACEESDAEAFSTALAEFDRMTKLDEWKTSLLLIVKKNIESDEVDIL
;
A
#
# COMPACT_ATOMS: atom_id res chain seq x y z
N MET A 1 24.88 -20.21 23.44
CA MET A 1 25.35 -18.83 23.70
C MET A 1 25.28 -18.09 22.38
N SER A 2 24.25 -17.26 22.17
CA SER A 2 24.22 -16.39 20.99
C SER A 2 25.42 -15.43 21.10
N GLN A 3 26.31 -15.45 20.11
CA GLN A 3 27.38 -14.45 20.02
C GLN A 3 26.77 -13.05 20.04
N ASP A 4 27.47 -12.10 20.65
CA ASP A 4 26.96 -10.74 20.83
C ASP A 4 26.67 -10.09 19.47
N PRO A 5 25.42 -9.69 19.16
CA PRO A 5 25.06 -9.16 17.85
C PRO A 5 25.83 -7.90 17.45
N ASP A 6 26.21 -7.04 18.40
CA ASP A 6 27.03 -5.84 18.11
C ASP A 6 28.43 -6.25 17.62
N PHE A 7 29.02 -7.30 18.21
CA PHE A 7 30.28 -7.86 17.74
C PHE A 7 30.15 -8.47 16.33
N LEU A 8 29.09 -9.27 16.10
CA LEU A 8 28.84 -9.89 14.79
C LEU A 8 28.67 -8.85 13.69
N PHE A 9 27.91 -7.79 13.97
CA PHE A 9 27.67 -6.71 13.03
C PHE A 9 28.96 -5.95 12.71
N ALA A 10 29.76 -5.61 13.74
CA ALA A 10 31.04 -4.94 13.54
C ALA A 10 32.03 -5.81 12.74
N GLU A 11 32.05 -7.13 12.99
CA GLU A 11 32.87 -8.05 12.21
C GLU A 11 32.41 -8.12 10.75
N ALA A 12 31.09 -8.13 10.49
CA ALA A 12 30.52 -8.09 9.15
C ALA A 12 30.95 -6.82 8.38
N GLU A 13 30.87 -5.64 8.99
CA GLU A 13 31.31 -4.37 8.39
C GLU A 13 32.80 -4.40 8.02
N LYS A 14 33.64 -5.01 8.87
CA LYS A 14 35.07 -5.17 8.57
C LYS A 14 35.29 -6.11 7.38
N LYS A 15 34.55 -7.21 7.31
CA LYS A 15 34.69 -8.20 6.23
C LYS A 15 34.16 -7.67 4.89
N SER A 16 33.11 -6.85 4.91
CA SER A 16 32.50 -6.30 3.70
C SER A 16 33.42 -5.35 2.92
N THR A 17 34.42 -4.78 3.59
CA THR A 17 35.43 -3.89 3.00
C THR A 17 36.79 -4.57 2.79
N GLN A 18 36.99 -5.79 3.32
CA GLN A 18 38.27 -6.48 3.28
C GLN A 18 38.51 -7.14 1.92
N LYS A 19 39.68 -6.90 1.33
CA LYS A 19 40.21 -7.68 0.20
C LYS A 19 41.14 -8.78 0.71
N GLY A 20 40.96 -10.00 0.20
CA GLY A 20 41.78 -11.16 0.49
C GLY A 20 43.15 -11.10 -0.20
N TRP A 21 44.07 -11.96 0.26
CA TRP A 21 45.47 -12.01 -0.18
C TRP A 21 45.65 -12.26 -1.69
N PHE A 22 44.67 -12.90 -2.35
CA PHE A 22 44.66 -13.16 -3.79
C PHE A 22 43.64 -12.28 -4.54
N GLY A 23 43.23 -11.15 -3.98
CA GLY A 23 42.27 -10.23 -4.61
C GLY A 23 40.80 -10.63 -4.50
N GLY A 24 40.48 -11.81 -3.94
CA GLY A 24 39.10 -12.22 -3.64
C GLY A 24 38.47 -11.35 -2.56
N ASN A 25 37.18 -11.02 -2.68
CA ASN A 25 36.45 -10.31 -1.64
C ASN A 25 35.97 -11.28 -0.53
N LYS A 26 35.50 -10.76 0.60
CA LYS A 26 34.92 -11.56 1.71
C LYS A 26 33.44 -11.26 1.93
N LEU A 27 32.73 -10.96 0.85
CA LEU A 27 31.33 -10.55 0.94
C LEU A 27 30.44 -11.69 1.43
N ASP A 28 30.74 -12.95 1.07
CA ASP A 28 29.99 -14.13 1.56
C ASP A 28 30.07 -14.25 3.10
N GLU A 29 31.29 -14.13 3.65
CA GLU A 29 31.51 -14.13 5.11
C GLU A 29 30.77 -12.95 5.78
N ALA A 30 30.77 -11.77 5.14
CA ALA A 30 30.07 -10.61 5.66
C ALA A 30 28.55 -10.81 5.67
N ALA A 31 27.97 -11.37 4.60
CA ALA A 31 26.54 -11.64 4.50
C ALA A 31 26.06 -12.62 5.58
N ASP A 32 26.79 -13.73 5.82
CA ASP A 32 26.48 -14.67 6.91
C ASP A 32 26.48 -13.96 8.28
N LEU A 33 27.52 -13.16 8.55
CA LEU A 33 27.64 -12.42 9.81
C LEU A 33 26.50 -11.41 10.01
N TYR A 34 26.13 -10.65 8.97
CA TYR A 34 24.97 -9.75 9.04
C TYR A 34 23.68 -10.52 9.33
N GLY A 35 23.43 -11.65 8.66
CA GLY A 35 22.23 -12.46 8.90
C GLY A 35 22.16 -13.03 10.32
N ARG A 36 23.30 -13.46 10.86
CA ARG A 36 23.41 -13.93 12.25
C ARG A 36 23.21 -12.80 13.25
N ALA A 37 23.78 -11.62 12.99
CA ALA A 37 23.56 -10.42 13.79
C ALA A 37 22.08 -10.02 13.79
N GLY A 38 21.43 -9.98 12.62
CA GLY A 38 20.01 -9.65 12.47
C GLY A 38 19.11 -10.58 13.29
N ASN A 39 19.31 -11.89 13.17
CA ASN A 39 18.58 -12.87 13.97
C ASN A 39 18.82 -12.70 15.49
N ALA A 40 20.06 -12.43 15.90
CA ALA A 40 20.39 -12.21 17.31
C ALA A 40 19.78 -10.90 17.86
N TYR A 41 19.79 -9.81 17.10
CA TYR A 41 19.09 -8.58 17.47
C TYR A 41 17.57 -8.80 17.59
N LYS A 42 16.98 -9.58 16.67
CA LYS A 42 15.56 -9.93 16.72
C LYS A 42 15.20 -10.69 18.00
N LEU A 43 16.04 -11.64 18.43
CA LEU A 43 15.87 -12.35 19.70
C LEU A 43 15.97 -11.44 20.92
N LYS A 44 16.83 -10.42 20.87
CA LYS A 44 16.94 -9.37 21.89
C LYS A 44 15.83 -8.30 21.79
N ARG A 45 14.92 -8.39 20.82
CA ARG A 45 13.88 -7.39 20.50
C ARG A 45 14.43 -6.01 20.10
N GLU A 46 15.67 -5.96 19.63
CA GLU A 46 16.28 -4.77 19.03
C GLU A 46 15.90 -4.68 17.55
N PHE A 47 14.62 -4.43 17.28
CA PHE A 47 14.03 -4.56 15.94
C PHE A 47 14.65 -3.64 14.89
N LYS A 48 15.03 -2.41 15.28
CA LYS A 48 15.71 -1.46 14.39
C LYS A 48 17.05 -2.01 13.90
N LYS A 49 17.91 -2.43 14.83
CA LYS A 49 19.23 -3.01 14.50
C LYS A 49 19.09 -4.33 13.73
N SER A 50 18.08 -5.14 14.07
CA SER A 50 17.74 -6.35 13.30
C SER A 50 17.45 -6.02 11.84
N GLY A 51 16.58 -5.03 11.59
CA GLY A 51 16.28 -4.58 10.24
C GLY A 51 17.52 -4.05 9.52
N GLU A 52 18.34 -3.23 10.18
CA GLU A 52 19.57 -2.65 9.60
C GLU A 52 20.57 -3.73 9.20
N ALA A 53 20.73 -4.77 10.02
CA ALA A 53 21.55 -5.93 9.70
C ALA A 53 21.05 -6.68 8.47
N PHE A 54 19.74 -6.92 8.37
CA PHE A 54 19.17 -7.56 7.18
C PHE A 54 19.25 -6.69 5.92
N MET A 55 19.13 -5.36 6.05
CA MET A 55 19.34 -4.43 4.92
C MET A 55 20.78 -4.49 4.41
N LYS A 56 21.76 -4.52 5.33
CA LYS A 56 23.18 -4.68 5.00
C LYS A 56 23.48 -6.05 4.40
N GLN A 57 22.84 -7.10 4.89
CA GLN A 57 22.92 -8.44 4.31
C GLN A 57 22.41 -8.43 2.86
N GLY A 58 21.22 -7.88 2.61
CA GLY A 58 20.64 -7.79 1.27
C GLY A 58 21.53 -7.03 0.29
N ALA A 59 22.03 -5.85 0.70
CA ALA A 59 22.94 -5.05 -0.12
C ALA A 59 24.29 -5.75 -0.39
N THR A 60 24.69 -6.68 0.49
CA THR A 60 25.89 -7.49 0.29
C THR A 60 25.65 -8.59 -0.74
N HIS A 61 24.51 -9.27 -0.68
CA HIS A 61 24.10 -10.25 -1.71
C HIS A 61 23.93 -9.59 -3.08
N GLU A 62 23.43 -8.35 -3.16
CA GLU A 62 23.40 -7.61 -4.43
C GLU A 62 24.80 -7.41 -5.04
N LYS A 63 25.81 -7.08 -4.22
CA LYS A 63 27.21 -6.94 -4.68
C LYS A 63 27.82 -8.27 -5.15
N LEU A 64 27.34 -9.38 -4.61
CA LEU A 64 27.70 -10.73 -5.04
C LEU A 64 26.97 -11.18 -6.32
N GLY A 65 25.94 -10.44 -6.75
CA GLY A 65 25.06 -10.83 -7.87
C GLY A 65 23.95 -11.81 -7.46
N GLU A 66 23.82 -12.11 -6.17
CA GLU A 66 22.88 -13.05 -5.57
C GLU A 66 21.53 -12.37 -5.32
N ARG A 67 20.81 -12.07 -6.40
CA ARG A 67 19.58 -11.25 -6.35
C ARG A 67 18.43 -11.93 -5.58
N ASP A 68 18.28 -13.26 -5.64
CA ASP A 68 17.18 -13.92 -4.90
C ASP A 68 17.38 -13.85 -3.39
N GLU A 69 18.62 -14.06 -2.97
CA GLU A 69 19.07 -13.96 -1.58
C GLU A 69 18.87 -12.53 -1.07
N ALA A 70 19.25 -11.53 -1.87
CA ALA A 70 19.04 -10.13 -1.55
C ALA A 70 17.55 -9.80 -1.30
N SER A 71 16.66 -10.22 -2.20
CA SER A 71 15.20 -10.02 -2.04
C SER A 71 14.68 -10.66 -0.75
N GLY A 72 15.12 -11.89 -0.43
CA GLY A 72 14.76 -12.57 0.81
C GLY A 72 15.23 -11.82 2.06
N CYS A 73 16.44 -11.25 2.03
CA CYS A 73 16.97 -10.42 3.12
C CYS A 73 16.15 -9.15 3.34
N TYR A 74 15.75 -8.45 2.28
CA TYR A 74 14.93 -7.26 2.39
C TYR A 74 13.53 -7.55 2.96
N ILE A 75 12.92 -8.68 2.60
CA ILE A 75 11.67 -9.13 3.23
C ILE A 75 11.87 -9.41 4.73
N ASN A 76 13.01 -9.98 5.14
CA ASN A 76 13.33 -10.19 6.55
C ASN A 76 13.59 -8.87 7.31
N ALA A 77 14.20 -7.89 6.65
CA ALA A 77 14.36 -6.54 7.18
C ALA A 77 12.99 -5.90 7.43
N SER A 78 12.08 -5.95 6.45
CA SER A 78 10.71 -5.44 6.60
C SER A 78 9.97 -6.06 7.78
N LYS A 79 10.03 -7.40 7.92
CA LYS A 79 9.44 -8.11 9.07
C LYS A 79 10.01 -7.65 10.42
N SER A 80 11.26 -7.20 10.46
CA SER A 80 11.88 -6.66 11.67
C SER A 80 11.37 -5.25 11.95
N TYR A 81 11.27 -4.40 10.92
CA TYR A 81 10.84 -3.01 11.05
C TYR A 81 9.33 -2.84 11.31
N LYS A 82 8.47 -3.68 10.72
CA LYS A 82 7.02 -3.47 10.56
C LYS A 82 6.31 -2.87 11.78
N LYS A 83 6.59 -3.38 12.98
CA LYS A 83 5.86 -3.01 14.19
C LYS A 83 6.20 -1.62 14.75
N GLU A 84 7.45 -1.18 14.61
CA GLU A 84 7.96 0.04 15.28
C GLU A 84 8.42 1.10 14.27
N PHE A 85 8.76 0.68 13.05
CA PHE A 85 9.37 1.47 11.99
C PHE A 85 8.67 1.20 10.64
N PRO A 86 7.38 1.53 10.49
CA PRO A 86 6.60 1.13 9.32
C PRO A 86 7.12 1.74 8.02
N LYS A 87 7.69 2.95 8.05
CA LYS A 87 8.28 3.59 6.85
C LYS A 87 9.52 2.82 6.36
N GLU A 88 10.41 2.45 7.28
CA GLU A 88 11.57 1.64 6.98
C GLU A 88 11.18 0.22 6.50
N ALA A 89 10.08 -0.32 7.01
CA ALA A 89 9.53 -1.59 6.54
C ALA A 89 9.05 -1.53 5.08
N VAL A 90 8.44 -0.40 4.68
CA VAL A 90 8.03 -0.14 3.29
C VAL A 90 9.24 -0.01 2.39
N GLU A 91 10.26 0.76 2.77
CA GLU A 91 11.47 0.92 1.94
C GLU A 91 12.19 -0.41 1.71
N ALA A 92 12.27 -1.26 2.74
CA ALA A 92 12.80 -2.61 2.58
C ALA A 92 11.96 -3.45 1.59
N LEU A 93 10.62 -3.41 1.67
CA LEU A 93 9.78 -4.14 0.72
C LEU A 93 9.90 -3.59 -0.71
N LYS A 94 10.05 -2.27 -0.90
CA LYS A 94 10.25 -1.68 -2.23
C LYS A 94 11.50 -2.24 -2.92
N LEU A 95 12.61 -2.39 -2.18
CA LEU A 95 13.82 -3.04 -2.71
C LEU A 95 13.55 -4.51 -3.09
N ALA A 96 12.83 -5.25 -2.24
CA ALA A 96 12.46 -6.64 -2.55
C ALA A 96 11.58 -6.74 -3.80
N VAL A 97 10.58 -5.85 -3.93
CA VAL A 97 9.67 -5.78 -5.08
C VAL A 97 10.43 -5.46 -6.36
N MET A 98 11.33 -4.48 -6.35
CA MET A 98 12.17 -4.12 -7.49
C MET A 98 12.98 -5.31 -8.01
N ILE A 99 13.60 -6.07 -7.11
CA ILE A 99 14.35 -7.28 -7.52
C ILE A 99 13.40 -8.34 -8.08
N LEU A 100 12.25 -8.57 -7.46
CA LEU A 100 11.30 -9.58 -7.91
C LEU A 100 10.73 -9.26 -9.29
N THR A 101 10.42 -7.99 -9.58
CA THR A 101 9.93 -7.55 -10.89
C THR A 101 11.01 -7.64 -11.96
N GLU A 102 12.25 -7.25 -11.68
CA GLU A 102 13.40 -7.43 -12.60
C GLU A 102 13.60 -8.90 -12.98
N LYS A 103 13.28 -9.83 -12.08
CA LYS A 103 13.36 -11.28 -12.31
C LYS A 103 12.09 -11.89 -12.91
N GLY A 104 11.07 -11.09 -13.21
CA GLY A 104 9.79 -11.55 -13.73
C GLY A 104 8.93 -12.34 -12.75
N ARG A 105 9.20 -12.27 -11.43
CA ARG A 105 8.45 -12.97 -10.38
C ARG A 105 7.23 -12.15 -9.91
N PHE A 106 6.33 -11.83 -10.83
CA PHE A 106 5.20 -10.92 -10.60
C PHE A 106 4.24 -11.38 -9.50
N SER A 107 3.91 -12.67 -9.41
CA SER A 107 3.11 -13.20 -8.29
C SER A 107 3.72 -12.89 -6.91
N SER A 108 5.04 -12.99 -6.78
CA SER A 108 5.74 -12.66 -5.52
C SER A 108 5.85 -11.14 -5.31
N ALA A 109 6.08 -10.38 -6.39
CA ALA A 109 6.09 -8.91 -6.34
C ALA A 109 4.73 -8.36 -5.87
N ALA A 110 3.63 -8.86 -6.43
CA ALA A 110 2.26 -8.49 -6.07
C ALA A 110 1.97 -8.75 -4.59
N SER A 111 2.40 -9.89 -4.05
CA SER A 111 2.22 -10.20 -2.63
C SER A 111 3.01 -9.28 -1.70
N ASN A 112 4.18 -8.79 -2.11
CA ASN A 112 4.95 -7.84 -1.32
C ASN A 112 4.42 -6.40 -1.50
N GLN A 113 3.96 -6.05 -2.70
CA GLN A 113 3.31 -4.78 -2.98
C GLN A 113 1.99 -4.61 -2.20
N LYS A 114 1.20 -5.68 -2.09
CA LYS A 114 0.03 -5.71 -1.22
C LYS A 114 0.41 -5.49 0.25
N GLN A 115 1.51 -6.09 0.73
CA GLN A 115 1.98 -5.84 2.10
C GLN A 115 2.42 -4.39 2.31
N ILE A 116 3.03 -3.74 1.31
CA ILE A 116 3.30 -2.29 1.35
C ILE A 116 2.00 -1.51 1.54
N ALA A 117 0.97 -1.84 0.77
CA ALA A 117 -0.34 -1.21 0.88
C ALA A 117 -0.97 -1.39 2.27
N GLU A 118 -0.90 -2.61 2.83
CA GLU A 118 -1.39 -2.92 4.17
C GLU A 118 -0.65 -2.12 5.27
N ILE A 119 0.66 -1.90 5.13
CA ILE A 119 1.43 -1.06 6.09
C ILE A 119 1.01 0.40 5.97
N TYR A 120 0.85 0.92 4.75
CA TYR A 120 0.34 2.28 4.55
C TYR A 120 -1.06 2.46 5.14
N GLU A 121 -1.95 1.50 4.94
CA GLU A 121 -3.33 1.49 5.46
C GLU A 121 -3.37 1.43 7.00
N GLN A 122 -2.66 0.48 7.60
CA GLN A 122 -2.86 0.12 9.01
C GLN A 122 -1.90 0.84 9.97
N ASP A 123 -0.64 0.97 9.57
CA ASP A 123 0.44 1.42 10.47
C ASP A 123 0.81 2.90 10.25
N ILE A 124 0.59 3.43 9.04
CA ILE A 124 0.93 4.82 8.67
C ILE A 124 -0.32 5.71 8.58
N GLY A 125 -1.45 5.17 8.10
CA GLY A 125 -2.67 5.93 7.83
C GLY A 125 -2.58 6.80 6.56
N ASP A 126 -1.69 6.46 5.63
CA ASP A 126 -1.56 7.13 4.33
C ASP A 126 -2.35 6.35 3.29
N TYR A 127 -3.64 6.66 3.20
CA TYR A 127 -4.57 5.96 2.30
C TYR A 127 -4.27 6.22 0.82
N THR A 128 -3.68 7.35 0.47
CA THR A 128 -3.27 7.66 -0.90
C THR A 128 -2.19 6.70 -1.37
N SER A 129 -1.09 6.59 -0.61
CA SER A 129 -0.02 5.65 -0.91
C SER A 129 -0.49 4.18 -0.82
N ALA A 130 -1.44 3.87 0.07
CA ALA A 130 -2.04 2.55 0.15
C ALA A 130 -2.83 2.20 -1.12
N MET A 131 -3.63 3.14 -1.65
CA MET A 131 -4.37 2.96 -2.89
C MET A 131 -3.44 2.67 -4.07
N GLU A 132 -2.42 3.50 -4.29
CA GLU A 132 -1.44 3.29 -5.37
C GLU A 132 -0.78 1.91 -5.28
N ALA A 133 -0.41 1.49 -4.07
CA ALA A 133 0.19 0.18 -3.85
C ALA A 133 -0.80 -0.97 -4.09
N TYR A 134 -2.06 -0.86 -3.65
CA TYR A 134 -3.09 -1.86 -3.93
C TYR A 134 -3.42 -1.95 -5.42
N GLU A 135 -3.45 -0.82 -6.15
CA GLU A 135 -3.68 -0.79 -7.59
C GLU A 135 -2.58 -1.53 -8.36
N LEU A 136 -1.32 -1.22 -8.06
CA LEU A 136 -0.19 -1.89 -8.70
C LEU A 136 -0.16 -3.39 -8.37
N ALA A 137 -0.46 -3.77 -7.12
CA ALA A 137 -0.59 -5.18 -6.75
C ALA A 137 -1.73 -5.87 -7.51
N ALA A 138 -2.86 -5.20 -7.68
CA ALA A 138 -3.99 -5.73 -8.44
C ALA A 138 -3.65 -5.94 -9.92
N GLU A 139 -2.95 -5.00 -10.55
CA GLU A 139 -2.50 -5.12 -11.94
C GLU A 139 -1.62 -6.35 -12.14
N TRP A 140 -0.61 -6.54 -11.28
CA TRP A 140 0.25 -7.72 -11.36
C TRP A 140 -0.52 -9.02 -11.09
N TYR A 141 -1.44 -9.05 -10.13
CA TYR A 141 -2.28 -10.23 -9.92
C TYR A 141 -3.20 -10.52 -11.11
N GLN A 142 -3.70 -9.51 -11.82
CA GLN A 142 -4.49 -9.71 -13.04
C GLN A 142 -3.64 -10.28 -14.17
N GLY A 143 -2.42 -9.80 -14.35
CA GLY A 143 -1.48 -10.33 -15.35
C GLY A 143 -1.11 -11.80 -15.10
N GLU A 144 -1.17 -12.24 -13.85
CA GLU A 144 -0.90 -13.62 -13.42
C GLU A 144 -2.19 -14.47 -13.25
N ASP A 145 -3.31 -14.04 -13.86
CA ASP A 145 -4.64 -14.68 -13.80
C ASP A 145 -5.20 -14.92 -12.37
N SER A 146 -4.60 -14.28 -11.36
CA SER A 146 -4.94 -14.37 -9.94
C SER A 146 -6.08 -13.41 -9.58
N ASN A 147 -7.21 -13.58 -10.27
CA ASN A 147 -8.35 -12.66 -10.22
C ASN A 147 -8.95 -12.46 -8.81
N ALA A 148 -8.92 -13.48 -7.94
CA ALA A 148 -9.42 -13.35 -6.58
C ALA A 148 -8.59 -12.37 -5.75
N GLN A 149 -7.26 -12.47 -5.83
CA GLN A 149 -6.32 -11.57 -5.14
C GLN A 149 -6.38 -10.15 -5.73
N ALA A 150 -6.47 -10.06 -7.06
CA ALA A 150 -6.66 -8.77 -7.72
C ALA A 150 -7.93 -8.06 -7.26
N ASN A 151 -9.07 -8.76 -7.25
CA ASN A 151 -10.35 -8.21 -6.81
C ASN A 151 -10.29 -7.78 -5.34
N ALA A 152 -9.64 -8.55 -4.46
CA ALA A 152 -9.45 -8.16 -3.08
C ALA A 152 -8.69 -6.83 -2.92
N CYS A 153 -7.66 -6.60 -3.75
CA CYS A 153 -6.91 -5.34 -3.76
C CYS A 153 -7.76 -4.20 -4.36
N LEU A 154 -8.43 -4.42 -5.49
CA LEU A 154 -9.31 -3.43 -6.11
C LEU A 154 -10.44 -2.97 -5.20
N LEU A 155 -11.03 -3.86 -4.41
CA LEU A 155 -12.09 -3.49 -3.47
C LEU A 155 -11.58 -2.55 -2.36
N LYS A 156 -10.30 -2.71 -1.94
CA LYS A 156 -9.65 -1.74 -1.03
C LYS A 156 -9.48 -0.39 -1.70
N VAL A 157 -9.04 -0.36 -2.96
CA VAL A 157 -8.91 0.87 -3.75
C VAL A 157 -10.26 1.56 -3.88
N ALA A 158 -11.32 0.84 -4.27
CA ALA A 158 -12.67 1.41 -4.40
C ALA A 158 -13.18 1.96 -3.07
N GLN A 159 -12.93 1.27 -1.96
CA GLN A 159 -13.31 1.74 -0.63
C GLN A 159 -12.60 3.06 -0.28
N PHE A 160 -11.29 3.15 -0.50
CA PHE A 160 -10.55 4.36 -0.22
C PHE A 160 -10.85 5.49 -1.21
N ALA A 161 -11.10 5.18 -2.49
CA ALA A 161 -11.55 6.15 -3.50
C ALA A 161 -12.89 6.77 -3.10
N ALA A 162 -13.86 5.95 -2.70
CA ALA A 162 -15.15 6.42 -2.20
C ALA A 162 -14.98 7.32 -0.97
N SER A 163 -14.14 6.91 -0.01
CA SER A 163 -13.79 7.74 1.14
C SER A 163 -13.06 9.03 0.76
N ALA A 164 -12.29 9.03 -0.33
CA ALA A 164 -11.62 10.21 -0.84
C ALA A 164 -12.53 11.11 -1.71
N ALA A 165 -13.84 10.80 -1.82
CA ALA A 165 -14.81 11.47 -2.70
C ALA A 165 -14.60 11.22 -4.21
N ASP A 166 -13.71 10.29 -4.58
CA ASP A 166 -13.48 9.88 -5.95
C ASP A 166 -14.48 8.77 -6.32
N TYR A 167 -15.75 9.17 -6.41
CA TYR A 167 -16.86 8.24 -6.62
C TYR A 167 -16.87 7.63 -8.01
N GLU A 168 -16.44 8.38 -9.02
CA GLU A 168 -16.33 7.88 -10.39
C GLU A 168 -15.38 6.66 -10.42
N LYS A 169 -14.18 6.81 -9.84
CA LYS A 169 -13.22 5.71 -9.72
C LYS A 169 -13.77 4.55 -8.88
N ALA A 170 -14.45 4.85 -7.76
CA ALA A 170 -15.02 3.82 -6.91
C ALA A 170 -16.10 3.00 -7.64
N VAL A 171 -17.01 3.67 -8.36
CA VAL A 171 -18.07 3.04 -9.18
C VAL A 171 -17.47 2.16 -10.25
N ASP A 172 -16.52 2.70 -11.04
CA ASP A 172 -15.85 1.95 -12.10
C ASP A 172 -15.23 0.65 -11.59
N ILE A 173 -14.56 0.72 -10.44
CA ILE A 173 -13.93 -0.46 -9.84
C ILE A 173 -14.97 -1.44 -9.33
N PHE A 174 -16.00 -0.98 -8.60
CA PHE A 174 -17.06 -1.87 -8.10
C PHE A 174 -17.79 -2.59 -9.23
N GLU A 175 -18.14 -1.89 -10.31
CA GLU A 175 -18.79 -2.48 -11.49
C GLU A 175 -17.86 -3.45 -12.24
N LYS A 176 -16.58 -3.11 -12.40
CA LYS A 176 -15.59 -3.98 -13.02
C LYS A 176 -15.38 -5.27 -12.22
N VAL A 177 -15.31 -5.19 -10.89
CA VAL A 177 -15.17 -6.37 -10.02
C VAL A 177 -16.47 -7.19 -10.02
N ALA A 178 -17.64 -6.53 -9.97
CA ALA A 178 -18.94 -7.18 -10.00
C ALA A 178 -19.16 -7.95 -11.31
N SER A 179 -18.93 -7.31 -12.46
CA SER A 179 -19.10 -7.90 -13.79
C SER A 179 -18.23 -9.14 -13.99
N LYS A 180 -16.94 -9.06 -13.64
CA LYS A 180 -16.02 -10.21 -13.67
C LYS A 180 -16.41 -11.35 -12.72
N SER A 181 -17.24 -11.07 -11.72
CA SER A 181 -17.67 -12.04 -10.71
C SER A 181 -19.08 -12.59 -10.97
N LEU A 182 -19.78 -12.14 -12.03
CA LEU A 182 -21.14 -12.58 -12.38
C LEU A 182 -21.19 -14.04 -12.82
N ASP A 183 -20.16 -14.51 -13.53
CA ASP A 183 -20.10 -15.87 -14.07
C ASP A 183 -19.71 -16.91 -13.00
N ASN A 184 -19.34 -16.48 -11.79
CA ASN A 184 -18.94 -17.35 -10.70
C ASN A 184 -20.05 -17.47 -9.64
N ASN A 185 -20.68 -18.64 -9.58
CA ASN A 185 -21.76 -18.93 -8.62
C ASN A 185 -21.34 -18.83 -7.15
N LEU A 186 -20.03 -18.93 -6.84
CA LEU A 186 -19.51 -18.80 -5.47
C LEU A 186 -19.50 -17.35 -4.96
N THR A 187 -19.55 -16.35 -5.85
CA THR A 187 -19.45 -14.92 -5.50
C THR A 187 -20.78 -14.16 -5.60
N LYS A 188 -21.90 -14.86 -5.86
CA LYS A 188 -23.21 -14.24 -6.11
C LYS A 188 -23.67 -13.27 -5.01
N TRP A 189 -23.40 -13.58 -3.74
CA TRP A 189 -23.72 -12.70 -2.61
C TRP A 189 -22.82 -11.46 -2.58
N SER A 190 -21.54 -11.62 -2.87
CA SER A 190 -20.56 -10.53 -2.93
C SER A 190 -20.85 -9.58 -4.09
N VAL A 191 -21.31 -10.08 -5.25
CA VAL A 191 -21.70 -9.23 -6.40
C VAL A 191 -22.83 -8.24 -6.01
N ARG A 192 -23.85 -8.71 -5.29
CA ARG A 192 -24.93 -7.84 -4.81
C ARG A 192 -24.42 -6.72 -3.92
N GLU A 193 -23.46 -7.03 -3.04
CA GLU A 193 -22.84 -6.04 -2.16
C GLU A 193 -22.03 -5.00 -2.94
N TYR A 194 -21.28 -5.41 -3.95
CA TYR A 194 -20.50 -4.49 -4.79
C TYR A 194 -21.40 -3.55 -5.60
N LEU A 195 -22.45 -4.09 -6.22
CA LEU A 195 -23.44 -3.27 -6.93
C LEU A 195 -24.17 -2.33 -5.98
N PHE A 196 -24.47 -2.75 -4.74
CA PHE A 196 -25.04 -1.87 -3.74
C PHE A 196 -24.11 -0.71 -3.36
N LYS A 197 -22.81 -0.97 -3.19
CA LYS A 197 -21.81 0.08 -2.94
C LYS A 197 -21.66 1.04 -4.12
N ALA A 198 -21.65 0.52 -5.36
CA ALA A 198 -21.66 1.36 -6.57
C ALA A 198 -22.91 2.24 -6.62
N MET A 199 -24.09 1.66 -6.38
CA MET A 199 -25.35 2.43 -6.32
C MET A 199 -25.32 3.53 -5.27
N ILE A 200 -24.78 3.29 -4.08
CA ILE A 200 -24.61 4.35 -3.07
C ILE A 200 -23.71 5.47 -3.58
N CYS A 201 -22.57 5.15 -4.21
CA CYS A 201 -21.66 6.15 -4.76
C CYS A 201 -22.36 7.00 -5.85
N VAL A 202 -23.13 6.36 -6.74
CA VAL A 202 -23.95 7.05 -7.75
C VAL A 202 -25.04 7.93 -7.11
N LEU A 203 -25.70 7.45 -6.05
CA LEU A 203 -26.69 8.25 -5.33
C LEU A 203 -26.07 9.48 -4.66
N CYS A 204 -24.87 9.35 -4.07
CA CYS A 204 -24.15 10.49 -3.50
C CYS A 204 -23.76 11.50 -4.58
N LEU A 205 -23.30 11.05 -5.74
CA LEU A 205 -23.02 11.91 -6.89
C LEU A 205 -24.29 12.64 -7.35
N ASN A 206 -25.39 11.90 -7.54
CA ASN A 206 -26.65 12.47 -8.01
C ASN A 206 -27.25 13.46 -7.00
N ALA A 207 -27.21 13.16 -5.70
CA ALA A 207 -27.72 14.09 -4.68
C ALA A 207 -26.98 15.44 -4.69
N LEU A 208 -25.65 15.40 -4.86
CA LEU A 208 -24.84 16.62 -4.99
C LEU A 208 -25.14 17.37 -6.29
N VAL A 209 -25.29 16.65 -7.40
CA VAL A 209 -25.61 17.24 -8.72
C VAL A 209 -27.02 17.84 -8.73
N THR A 210 -28.04 17.11 -8.29
CA THR A 210 -29.43 17.61 -8.24
C THR A 210 -29.55 18.84 -7.35
N ALA A 211 -28.92 18.86 -6.18
CA ALA A 211 -28.94 20.05 -5.34
C ALA A 211 -28.23 21.26 -5.98
N CYS A 212 -27.22 21.03 -6.84
CA CYS A 212 -26.63 22.09 -7.65
C CYS A 212 -27.56 22.54 -8.79
N GLU A 213 -28.24 21.61 -9.47
CA GLU A 213 -29.16 21.89 -10.58
C GLU A 213 -30.42 22.64 -10.13
N GLU A 214 -30.94 22.31 -8.95
CA GLU A 214 -32.12 22.93 -8.35
C GLU A 214 -31.80 24.24 -7.60
N SER A 215 -30.52 24.63 -7.57
CA SER A 215 -30.02 25.75 -6.77
C SER A 215 -30.42 25.68 -5.29
N ASP A 216 -30.61 24.47 -4.74
CA ASP A 216 -31.03 24.27 -3.34
C ASP A 216 -29.82 24.12 -2.42
N ALA A 217 -29.42 25.24 -1.80
CA ALA A 217 -28.29 25.30 -0.88
C ALA A 217 -28.50 24.47 0.40
N GLU A 218 -29.75 24.25 0.82
CA GLU A 218 -30.10 23.50 2.04
C GLU A 218 -30.03 21.98 1.79
N ALA A 219 -30.57 21.52 0.65
CA ALA A 219 -30.41 20.15 0.19
C ALA A 219 -28.93 19.83 -0.08
N PHE A 220 -28.18 20.76 -0.68
CA PHE A 220 -26.74 20.61 -0.90
C PHE A 220 -25.98 20.48 0.44
N SER A 221 -26.33 21.30 1.43
CA SER A 221 -25.74 21.23 2.78
C SER A 221 -26.09 19.94 3.52
N THR A 222 -27.32 19.44 3.34
CA THR A 222 -27.78 18.20 3.96
C THR A 222 -27.08 16.99 3.34
N ALA A 223 -27.01 16.93 2.01
CA ALA A 223 -26.24 15.93 1.28
C ALA A 223 -24.77 15.95 1.69
N LEU A 224 -24.18 17.15 1.86
CA LEU A 224 -22.82 17.33 2.38
C LEU A 224 -22.64 16.87 3.84
N ALA A 225 -23.64 17.04 4.69
CA ALA A 225 -23.56 16.62 6.09
C ALA A 225 -23.70 15.10 6.25
N GLU A 226 -24.58 14.47 5.46
CA GLU A 226 -24.66 13.01 5.37
C GLU A 226 -23.38 12.42 4.77
N PHE A 227 -22.82 13.09 3.76
CA PHE A 227 -21.52 12.81 3.19
C PHE A 227 -20.40 12.87 4.25
N ASP A 228 -20.29 13.96 5.03
CA ASP A 228 -19.21 14.16 6.01
C ASP A 228 -19.27 13.12 7.15
N ARG A 229 -20.47 12.64 7.49
CA ARG A 229 -20.68 11.55 8.45
C ARG A 229 -20.15 10.21 7.95
N MET A 230 -20.26 9.93 6.66
CA MET A 230 -19.77 8.69 6.06
C MET A 230 -18.28 8.74 5.81
N THR A 231 -17.76 9.90 5.40
CA THR A 231 -16.33 10.13 5.34
C THR A 231 -16.00 11.60 5.59
N LYS A 232 -15.09 11.81 6.54
CA LYS A 232 -14.68 13.13 6.98
C LYS A 232 -14.03 13.91 5.84
N LEU A 233 -14.59 15.06 5.52
CA LEU A 233 -14.04 15.97 4.53
C LEU A 233 -12.72 16.58 5.02
N ASP A 234 -11.74 16.66 4.11
CA ASP A 234 -10.52 17.44 4.33
C ASP A 234 -10.74 18.93 4.03
N GLU A 235 -9.84 19.78 4.52
CA GLU A 235 -9.97 21.23 4.46
C GLU A 235 -10.09 21.76 3.02
N TRP A 236 -9.43 21.12 2.06
CA TRP A 236 -9.45 21.54 0.66
C TRP A 236 -10.79 21.20 -0.02
N LYS A 237 -11.30 19.97 0.18
CA LYS A 237 -12.61 19.55 -0.32
C LYS A 237 -13.74 20.37 0.31
N THR A 238 -13.67 20.61 1.62
CA THR A 238 -14.60 21.51 2.29
C THR A 238 -14.56 22.91 1.68
N SER A 239 -13.37 23.45 1.39
CA SER A 239 -13.24 24.78 0.78
C SER A 239 -13.87 24.87 -0.61
N LEU A 240 -13.65 23.86 -1.46
CA LEU A 240 -14.26 23.81 -2.80
C LEU A 240 -15.78 23.66 -2.76
N LEU A 241 -16.28 22.77 -1.88
CA LEU A 241 -17.72 22.55 -1.71
C LEU A 241 -18.42 23.78 -1.11
N LEU A 242 -17.73 24.54 -0.25
CA LEU A 242 -18.21 25.84 0.23
C LEU A 242 -18.27 26.90 -0.87
N ILE A 243 -17.38 26.86 -1.86
CA ILE A 243 -17.45 27.74 -3.04
C ILE A 243 -18.66 27.37 -3.89
N VAL A 244 -18.89 26.08 -4.14
CA VAL A 244 -20.09 25.59 -4.86
C VAL A 244 -21.36 26.00 -4.14
N LYS A 245 -21.43 25.80 -2.81
CA LYS A 245 -22.54 26.25 -1.99
C LYS A 245 -22.78 27.77 -2.12
N LYS A 246 -21.72 28.59 -2.03
CA LYS A 246 -21.84 30.05 -2.18
C LYS A 246 -22.33 30.48 -3.56
N ASN A 247 -21.95 29.75 -4.61
CA ASN A 247 -22.44 30.02 -5.96
C ASN A 247 -23.93 29.66 -6.10
N ILE A 248 -24.36 28.55 -5.49
CA ILE A 248 -25.77 28.17 -5.41
C ILE A 248 -26.58 29.24 -4.66
N GLU A 249 -26.09 29.69 -3.49
CA GLU A 249 -26.70 30.76 -2.70
C GLU A 249 -26.74 32.11 -3.43
N SER A 250 -25.74 32.41 -4.29
CA SER A 250 -25.77 33.64 -5.10
C SER A 250 -26.76 33.56 -6.26
N ASP A 251 -26.91 32.39 -6.85
CA ASP A 251 -27.86 32.17 -7.95
C ASP A 251 -29.31 32.29 -7.47
N GLU A 252 -29.64 31.88 -6.22
CA GLU A 252 -30.96 32.10 -5.60
C GLU A 252 -31.33 33.59 -5.42
N VAL A 253 -30.34 34.46 -5.19
CA VAL A 253 -30.55 35.89 -4.92
C VAL A 253 -30.81 36.69 -6.21
N ASP A 254 -30.33 36.21 -7.36
CA ASP A 254 -30.54 36.86 -8.65
C ASP A 254 -31.92 36.56 -9.30
N ILE A 255 -32.71 35.65 -8.70
CA ILE A 255 -34.04 35.23 -9.21
C ILE A 255 -35.22 35.79 -8.39
N LEU A 256 -34.95 36.60 -7.35
CA LEU A 256 -35.94 37.29 -6.50
C LEU A 256 -36.00 38.80 -6.77
#